data_AF-A0A0Q7MHD4-F1
#
_entry.id   AF-A0A0Q7MHD4-F1
#
_cell.length_a   1.000
_cell.length_b   1.000
_cell.length_c   1.000
_cell.angle_alpha   90.00
_cell.angle_beta   90.00
_cell.angle_gamma   90.00
#
_symmetry.space_group_name_H-M   'P 1'
#
loop_
_entity.id
_entity.type
_entity.pdbx_description
1 polymer ?
#
loop_
_entity_poly.entity_id
_entity_poly.type
_entity_poly.pdbx_seq_one_letter_code
_entity_poly.pdbx_strand_id
1 'polypeptide(L)'
;MFQAQTDNHIETTAGPPKVPPDTARPPTPVGAEASSTLTFLGRASWQAQPEVRRRELLLQIQALKEIPDEVVAMLVRDLDYVYELLLGRLDEVGRSHLHGLREWFTGARIGAVWQTLHGVERALVMYRSSKDLKGRLDGVVADAKQYLPKNDPAVAQAVRWSRNAPKDIDQFRSGVRDLLERSHQASDGLHESARRLRNGMLGITILTALSIVVLLVAQVLLASVWLIPAPEGFTAQPWVLLAFVMVAGSLGAFITAFPTTIRAQSGGLPYRLPIQQGLLKLVIGPLLAVVGVMFVAGGLVAAMDAETLPQLLALAVIFGSAQQALTVFADKSAGDLLATKSAT
;
A
#
# COMPACT_ATOMS: atom_id res chain seq x y z
N MET A 1 52.93 -49.92 -49.07
CA MET A 1 52.70 -51.38 -48.88
C MET A 1 51.23 -51.62 -49.22
N PHE A 2 50.97 -52.38 -50.29
CA PHE A 2 49.67 -52.83 -50.84
C PHE A 2 48.47 -51.86 -50.98
N GLN A 3 47.84 -51.94 -52.14
CA GLN A 3 46.50 -51.39 -52.41
C GLN A 3 45.41 -52.23 -51.74
N ALA A 4 44.23 -51.64 -51.56
CA ALA A 4 42.96 -52.32 -51.80
C ALA A 4 42.07 -51.38 -52.62
N GLN A 5 41.55 -51.86 -53.75
CA GLN A 5 40.74 -51.09 -54.71
C GLN A 5 39.62 -51.97 -55.25
N THR A 6 38.41 -51.44 -55.22
CA THR A 6 37.22 -51.81 -56.02
C THR A 6 36.31 -50.58 -55.97
N ASP A 7 35.82 -49.95 -57.05
CA ASP A 7 35.24 -50.44 -58.32
C ASP A 7 33.96 -51.28 -58.11
N ASN A 8 32.80 -50.99 -58.71
CA ASN A 8 32.37 -49.89 -59.61
C ASN A 8 30.82 -49.72 -59.45
N HIS A 9 29.94 -49.10 -60.26
CA HIS A 9 29.92 -48.56 -61.64
C HIS A 9 28.67 -47.63 -61.84
N ILE A 10 28.60 -46.83 -62.92
CA ILE A 10 27.43 -46.53 -63.82
C ILE A 10 26.05 -46.11 -63.20
N GLU A 11 25.30 -45.07 -63.63
CA GLU A 11 25.49 -43.99 -64.63
C GLU A 11 24.46 -42.82 -64.52
N THR A 12 24.85 -41.64 -65.06
CA THR A 12 24.10 -40.68 -65.93
C THR A 12 22.78 -39.95 -65.49
N THR A 13 22.68 -38.68 -65.93
CA THR A 13 21.52 -37.73 -66.08
C THR A 13 21.28 -36.58 -65.07
N ALA A 14 21.75 -35.39 -65.48
CA ALA A 14 21.08 -34.08 -65.50
C ALA A 14 20.24 -33.55 -64.29
N GLY A 15 20.77 -32.49 -63.64
CA GLY A 15 19.97 -31.54 -62.84
C GLY A 15 20.79 -30.37 -62.27
N PRO A 16 20.59 -29.11 -62.69
CA PRO A 16 21.28 -27.95 -62.10
C PRO A 16 20.76 -27.63 -60.68
N PRO A 17 21.55 -26.93 -59.83
CA PRO A 17 21.37 -26.97 -58.38
C PRO A 17 20.21 -26.12 -57.83
N LYS A 18 19.61 -26.60 -56.72
CA LYS A 18 18.69 -25.82 -55.89
C LYS A 18 19.44 -24.69 -55.17
N VAL A 19 19.08 -23.45 -55.47
CA VAL A 19 19.43 -22.26 -54.67
C VAL A 19 18.46 -22.19 -53.47
N PRO A 20 18.92 -21.86 -52.24
CA PRO A 20 18.03 -21.67 -51.09
C PRO A 20 17.11 -20.44 -51.27
N PRO A 21 15.90 -20.43 -50.68
CA PRO A 21 14.89 -19.43 -50.98
C PRO A 21 15.19 -18.04 -50.40
N ASP A 22 15.00 -17.03 -51.25
CA ASP A 22 15.06 -15.60 -50.91
C ASP A 22 13.82 -15.17 -50.09
N THR A 23 14.04 -14.65 -48.88
CA THR A 23 12.96 -14.19 -47.99
C THR A 23 12.62 -12.72 -48.23
N ALA A 24 11.74 -12.52 -49.21
CA ALA A 24 11.20 -11.22 -49.59
C ALA A 24 10.67 -10.39 -48.38
N ARG A 25 10.81 -9.06 -48.47
CA ARG A 25 10.34 -8.11 -47.44
C ARG A 25 8.81 -8.25 -47.21
N PRO A 26 8.34 -8.37 -45.95
CA PRO A 26 6.94 -8.12 -45.63
C PRO A 26 6.61 -6.61 -45.74
N PRO A 27 5.34 -6.24 -45.99
CA PRO A 27 4.93 -4.85 -46.22
C PRO A 27 4.82 -4.03 -44.93
N THR A 28 4.86 -2.70 -45.05
CA THR A 28 4.48 -1.77 -43.98
C THR A 28 2.99 -1.88 -43.66
N PRO A 29 2.60 -2.19 -42.40
CA PRO A 29 1.21 -2.10 -41.98
C PRO A 29 0.75 -0.63 -41.86
N VAL A 30 -0.52 -0.39 -42.18
CA VAL A 30 -1.20 0.89 -41.90
C VAL A 30 -1.37 1.05 -40.37
N GLY A 31 -1.44 2.29 -39.90
CA GLY A 31 -1.51 2.60 -38.47
C GLY A 31 -2.85 2.31 -37.78
N ALA A 32 -2.93 2.74 -36.52
CA ALA A 32 -4.07 2.62 -35.60
C ALA A 32 -4.39 1.22 -35.06
N GLU A 33 -3.57 0.74 -34.11
CA GLU A 33 -4.09 -0.03 -32.94
C GLU A 33 -3.06 -0.20 -31.80
N ALA A 34 -1.75 -0.25 -32.12
CA ALA A 34 -0.66 -0.54 -31.18
C ALA A 34 -0.51 0.44 -29.98
N SER A 35 -1.17 1.60 -30.01
CA SER A 35 -1.05 2.65 -28.99
C SER A 35 -1.82 2.35 -27.70
N SER A 36 -2.71 1.36 -27.69
CA SER A 36 -3.62 1.07 -26.57
C SER A 36 -3.02 0.14 -25.49
N THR A 37 -2.25 -0.87 -25.92
CA THR A 37 -1.78 -1.96 -25.04
C THR A 37 -0.61 -1.54 -24.14
N LEU A 38 0.27 -0.64 -24.62
CA LEU A 38 1.50 -0.26 -23.91
C LEU A 38 1.27 0.66 -22.69
N THR A 39 0.12 1.33 -22.57
CA THR A 39 -0.14 2.29 -21.49
C THR A 39 -0.42 1.63 -20.13
N PHE A 40 -0.72 0.33 -20.10
CA PHE A 40 -1.16 -0.35 -18.87
C PHE A 40 -0.02 -0.81 -17.94
N LEU A 41 1.20 -0.96 -18.45
CA LEU A 41 2.35 -1.48 -17.68
C LEU A 41 2.99 -0.44 -16.73
N GLY A 42 2.64 0.84 -16.84
CA GLY A 42 3.27 1.93 -16.08
C GLY A 42 2.48 2.46 -14.87
N ARG A 43 1.26 1.96 -14.60
CA ARG A 43 0.39 2.51 -13.54
C ARG A 43 0.42 1.67 -12.28
N ALA A 44 0.69 2.31 -11.14
CA ALA A 44 0.58 1.70 -9.83
C ALA A 44 -0.87 1.28 -9.54
N SER A 45 -1.08 0.18 -8.81
CA SER A 45 -2.41 -0.43 -8.64
C SER A 45 -3.47 0.51 -8.03
N TRP A 46 -3.05 1.53 -7.26
CA TRP A 46 -3.95 2.54 -6.70
C TRP A 46 -4.50 3.54 -7.74
N GLN A 47 -3.81 3.73 -8.87
CA GLN A 47 -4.24 4.63 -9.96
C GLN A 47 -5.32 3.98 -10.85
N ALA A 48 -5.42 2.64 -10.84
CA ALA A 48 -6.32 1.90 -11.73
C ALA A 48 -7.80 2.13 -11.39
N GLN A 49 -8.18 2.05 -10.10
CA GLN A 49 -9.57 2.25 -9.67
C GLN A 49 -10.09 3.68 -9.94
N PRO A 50 -9.38 4.77 -9.57
CA PRO A 50 -9.81 6.12 -9.88
C PRO A 50 -9.91 6.40 -11.38
N GLU A 51 -8.98 5.90 -12.21
CA GLU A 51 -9.06 6.05 -13.67
C GLU A 51 -10.28 5.33 -14.26
N VAL A 52 -10.61 4.12 -13.78
CA VAL A 52 -11.83 3.41 -14.21
C VAL A 52 -13.07 4.23 -13.85
N ARG A 53 -13.16 4.76 -12.62
CA ARG A 53 -14.29 5.61 -12.20
C ARG A 53 -14.34 6.94 -12.97
N ARG A 54 -13.19 7.56 -13.25
CA ARG A 54 -13.07 8.77 -14.08
C ARG A 54 -13.64 8.56 -15.49
N ARG A 55 -13.27 7.45 -16.14
CA ARG A 55 -13.79 7.06 -17.46
C ARG A 55 -15.28 6.74 -17.42
N GLU A 56 -15.75 6.07 -16.37
CA GLU A 56 -17.17 5.80 -16.18
C GLU A 56 -17.98 7.11 -16.04
N LEU A 57 -17.49 8.07 -15.26
CA LEU A 57 -18.14 9.39 -15.10
C LEU A 57 -18.14 10.20 -16.41
N LEU A 58 -17.06 10.15 -17.22
CA LEU A 58 -17.05 10.76 -18.55
C LEU A 58 -18.14 10.17 -19.48
N LEU A 59 -18.29 8.84 -19.50
CA LEU A 59 -19.36 8.18 -20.26
C LEU A 59 -20.75 8.52 -19.72
N GLN A 60 -20.89 8.70 -18.39
CA GLN A 60 -22.14 9.12 -17.76
C GLN A 60 -22.51 10.58 -18.10
N ILE A 61 -21.53 11.48 -18.21
CA ILE A 61 -21.74 12.86 -18.71
C ILE A 61 -22.23 12.82 -20.16
N GLN A 62 -21.53 12.09 -21.04
CA GLN A 62 -21.89 11.98 -22.47
C GLN A 62 -23.26 11.34 -22.73
N ALA A 63 -23.74 10.48 -21.82
CA ALA A 63 -25.05 9.84 -21.94
C ALA A 63 -26.24 10.74 -21.52
N LEU A 64 -25.99 11.85 -20.84
CA LEU A 64 -27.03 12.73 -20.30
C LEU A 64 -27.28 13.93 -21.22
N LYS A 65 -28.45 13.92 -21.89
CA LYS A 65 -28.83 14.89 -22.94
C LYS A 65 -29.37 16.23 -22.43
N GLU A 66 -29.50 16.41 -21.11
CA GLU A 66 -30.20 17.54 -20.48
C GLU A 66 -29.29 18.33 -19.51
N ILE A 67 -27.96 18.26 -19.70
CA ILE A 67 -26.97 19.04 -18.94
C ILE A 67 -26.62 20.31 -19.75
N PRO A 68 -26.59 21.52 -19.14
CA PRO A 68 -26.07 22.73 -19.78
C PRO A 68 -24.58 22.58 -20.13
N ASP A 69 -24.16 23.09 -21.30
CA ASP A 69 -22.77 22.94 -21.80
C ASP A 69 -21.70 23.49 -20.83
N GLU A 70 -22.01 24.56 -20.10
CA GLU A 70 -21.13 25.12 -19.06
C GLU A 70 -20.88 24.12 -17.92
N VAL A 71 -21.91 23.37 -17.52
CA VAL A 71 -21.81 22.33 -16.48
C VAL A 71 -21.09 21.10 -17.03
N VAL A 72 -21.31 20.73 -18.29
CA VAL A 72 -20.53 19.67 -18.97
C VAL A 72 -19.05 20.04 -18.98
N ALA A 73 -18.70 21.26 -19.39
CA ALA A 73 -17.33 21.75 -19.43
C ALA A 73 -16.68 21.77 -18.03
N MET A 74 -17.42 22.20 -17.01
CA MET A 74 -16.97 22.17 -15.61
C MET A 74 -16.65 20.74 -15.15
N LEU A 75 -17.58 19.80 -15.34
CA LEU A 75 -17.41 18.42 -14.88
C LEU A 75 -16.32 17.68 -15.65
N VAL A 76 -16.16 17.93 -16.95
CA VAL A 76 -15.06 17.38 -17.76
C VAL A 76 -13.71 17.93 -17.29
N ARG A 77 -13.59 19.25 -17.09
CA ARG A 77 -12.37 19.90 -16.55
C ARG A 77 -11.97 19.30 -15.20
N ASP A 78 -12.93 19.07 -14.32
CA ASP A 78 -12.67 18.51 -12.99
C ASP A 78 -12.25 17.02 -13.08
N LEU A 79 -12.78 16.26 -14.05
CA LEU A 79 -12.32 14.89 -14.35
C LEU A 79 -10.95 14.84 -15.07
N ASP A 80 -10.54 15.88 -15.80
CA ASP A 80 -9.20 15.96 -16.36
C ASP A 80 -8.16 16.48 -15.35
N TYR A 81 -8.57 17.30 -14.38
CA TYR A 81 -7.76 17.57 -13.18
C TYR A 81 -7.44 16.28 -12.40
N VAL A 82 -8.41 15.36 -12.27
CA VAL A 82 -8.16 14.00 -11.74
C VAL A 82 -7.12 13.24 -12.58
N TYR A 83 -7.12 13.39 -13.90
CA TYR A 83 -6.14 12.72 -14.77
C TYR A 83 -4.72 13.24 -14.56
N GLU A 84 -4.56 14.56 -14.48
CA GLU A 84 -3.26 15.20 -14.24
C GLU A 84 -2.73 14.92 -12.82
N LEU A 85 -3.61 14.84 -11.81
CA LEU A 85 -3.28 14.32 -10.46
C LEU A 85 -2.85 12.84 -10.48
N LEU A 86 -3.49 12.01 -11.31
CA LEU A 86 -3.13 10.59 -11.45
C LEU A 86 -1.78 10.41 -12.14
N LEU A 87 -1.48 11.20 -13.17
CA LEU A 87 -0.17 11.19 -13.85
C LEU A 87 0.95 11.83 -13.02
N GLY A 88 0.63 12.79 -12.14
CA GLY A 88 1.62 13.55 -11.37
C GLY A 88 2.24 14.72 -12.13
N ARG A 89 1.72 15.07 -13.31
CA ARG A 89 2.24 16.15 -14.17
C ARG A 89 2.18 17.55 -13.54
N LEU A 90 1.29 17.75 -12.57
CA LEU A 90 1.23 18.98 -11.77
C LEU A 90 2.55 19.26 -11.01
N ASP A 91 3.44 18.26 -10.87
CA ASP A 91 4.75 18.38 -10.24
C ASP A 91 5.86 18.88 -11.20
N GLU A 92 5.64 18.89 -12.53
CA GLU A 92 6.66 19.27 -13.52
C GLU A 92 7.02 20.77 -13.49
N VAL A 93 6.17 21.62 -12.89
CA VAL A 93 6.47 23.05 -12.68
C VAL A 93 7.35 23.25 -11.45
N GLY A 94 8.63 22.88 -11.58
CA GLY A 94 9.76 23.47 -10.84
C GLY A 94 9.81 23.29 -9.33
N ARG A 95 9.24 22.21 -8.76
CA ARG A 95 9.23 21.98 -7.29
C ARG A 95 10.17 20.86 -6.85
N SER A 96 10.72 20.99 -5.64
CA SER A 96 11.85 20.16 -5.18
C SER A 96 11.43 18.74 -4.74
N HIS A 97 12.36 17.79 -4.86
CA HIS A 97 12.18 16.37 -4.53
C HIS A 97 11.66 16.11 -3.08
N LEU A 98 11.85 17.06 -2.16
CA LEU A 98 11.32 17.01 -0.80
C LEU A 98 9.78 17.10 -0.75
N HIS A 99 9.15 17.81 -1.69
CA HIS A 99 7.68 17.88 -1.79
C HIS A 99 7.08 16.55 -2.24
N GLY A 100 7.65 15.88 -3.25
CA GLY A 100 7.17 14.57 -3.69
C GLY A 100 7.20 13.51 -2.57
N LEU A 101 8.25 13.52 -1.73
CA LEU A 101 8.32 12.66 -0.54
C LEU A 101 7.25 13.02 0.51
N ARG A 102 7.02 14.32 0.77
CA ARG A 102 5.98 14.80 1.68
C ARG A 102 4.57 14.43 1.20
N GLU A 103 4.29 14.52 -0.10
CA GLU A 103 2.98 14.19 -0.67
C GLU A 103 2.74 12.68 -0.78
N TRP A 104 3.77 11.89 -1.03
CA TRP A 104 3.74 10.42 -0.89
C TRP A 104 3.49 9.98 0.56
N PHE A 105 4.00 10.74 1.54
CA PHE A 105 3.76 10.50 2.96
C PHE A 105 2.32 10.88 3.37
N THR A 106 1.87 12.10 3.08
CA THR A 106 0.50 12.54 3.44
C THR A 106 -0.61 11.82 2.67
N GLY A 107 -0.32 11.34 1.45
CA GLY A 107 -1.33 10.78 0.56
C GLY A 107 -2.38 11.82 0.12
N ALA A 108 -2.03 13.12 0.17
CA ALA A 108 -2.96 14.21 -0.14
C ALA A 108 -3.51 14.10 -1.58
N ARG A 109 -2.64 13.76 -2.55
CA ARG A 109 -3.00 13.56 -3.97
C ARG A 109 -4.07 12.48 -4.17
N ILE A 110 -4.04 11.40 -3.38
CA ILE A 110 -5.03 10.33 -3.43
C ILE A 110 -6.38 10.82 -2.88
N GLY A 111 -6.36 11.60 -1.79
CA GLY A 111 -7.55 12.23 -1.23
C GLY A 111 -8.20 13.22 -2.21
N ALA A 112 -7.41 14.10 -2.83
CA ALA A 112 -7.90 15.06 -3.81
C ALA A 112 -8.58 14.37 -5.01
N VAL A 113 -7.96 13.31 -5.55
CA VAL A 113 -8.55 12.49 -6.63
C VAL A 113 -9.94 11.95 -6.26
N TRP A 114 -10.07 11.32 -5.09
CA TRP A 114 -11.37 10.77 -4.66
C TRP A 114 -12.39 11.85 -4.33
N GLN A 115 -11.99 12.94 -3.66
CA GLN A 115 -12.88 14.06 -3.35
C GLN A 115 -13.43 14.75 -4.62
N THR A 116 -12.62 14.90 -5.68
CA THR A 116 -13.11 15.41 -6.97
C THR A 116 -14.06 14.43 -7.66
N LEU A 117 -13.77 13.13 -7.65
CA LEU A 117 -14.68 12.09 -8.17
C LEU A 117 -16.03 12.07 -7.41
N HIS A 118 -15.99 12.12 -6.07
CA HIS A 118 -17.16 12.23 -5.18
C HIS A 118 -17.92 13.57 -5.34
N GLY A 119 -17.25 14.62 -5.84
CA GLY A 119 -17.87 15.89 -6.23
C GLY A 119 -18.68 15.75 -7.52
N VAL A 120 -18.02 15.25 -8.58
CA VAL A 120 -18.64 15.04 -9.90
C VAL A 120 -19.82 14.08 -9.83
N GLU A 121 -19.69 12.98 -9.06
CA GLU A 121 -20.77 12.00 -8.90
C GLU A 121 -22.03 12.60 -8.23
N ARG A 122 -21.86 13.39 -7.16
CA ARG A 122 -22.96 14.11 -6.51
C ARG A 122 -23.56 15.20 -7.39
N ALA A 123 -22.77 15.85 -8.23
CA ALA A 123 -23.27 16.84 -9.19
C ALA A 123 -24.15 16.17 -10.27
N LEU A 124 -23.72 15.02 -10.80
CA LEU A 124 -24.45 14.28 -11.84
C LEU A 124 -25.84 13.81 -11.41
N VAL A 125 -26.09 13.58 -10.11
CA VAL A 125 -27.43 13.24 -9.60
C VAL A 125 -28.46 14.31 -9.97
N MET A 126 -28.10 15.59 -9.90
CA MET A 126 -29.02 16.71 -10.13
C MET A 126 -29.57 16.76 -11.57
N TYR A 127 -28.87 16.16 -12.53
CA TYR A 127 -29.25 16.17 -13.95
C TYR A 127 -29.83 14.85 -14.44
N ARG A 128 -30.04 13.87 -13.56
CA ARG A 128 -30.64 12.57 -13.92
C ARG A 128 -32.16 12.62 -13.86
N SER A 129 -32.78 11.76 -14.67
CA SER A 129 -34.22 11.49 -14.64
C SER A 129 -34.58 10.51 -13.53
N SER A 130 -35.84 10.52 -13.07
CA SER A 130 -36.33 9.59 -12.03
C SER A 130 -36.10 8.12 -12.41
N LYS A 131 -36.21 7.78 -13.71
CA LYS A 131 -35.98 6.43 -14.23
C LYS A 131 -34.53 5.99 -14.10
N ASP A 132 -33.57 6.86 -14.42
CA ASP A 132 -32.13 6.55 -14.31
C ASP A 132 -31.69 6.48 -12.84
N LEU A 133 -32.14 7.43 -12.01
CA LEU A 133 -31.90 7.39 -10.56
C LEU A 133 -32.43 6.10 -9.94
N LYS A 134 -33.66 5.70 -10.25
CA LYS A 134 -34.24 4.44 -9.75
C LYS A 134 -33.43 3.23 -10.20
N GLY A 135 -33.02 3.18 -11.48
CA GLY A 135 -32.24 2.06 -12.02
C GLY A 135 -30.83 1.91 -11.43
N ARG A 136 -30.25 3.00 -10.90
CA ARG A 136 -28.92 3.00 -10.26
C ARG A 136 -28.97 2.88 -8.74
N LEU A 137 -30.12 3.12 -8.10
CA LEU A 137 -30.21 3.29 -6.66
C LEU A 137 -29.82 2.04 -5.86
N ASP A 138 -30.14 0.84 -6.34
CA ASP A 138 -29.75 -0.39 -5.63
C ASP A 138 -28.23 -0.59 -5.59
N GLY A 139 -27.48 -0.07 -6.58
CA GLY A 139 -26.01 -0.01 -6.57
C GLY A 139 -25.50 1.00 -5.54
N VAL A 140 -26.02 2.23 -5.55
CA VAL A 140 -25.68 3.26 -4.56
C VAL A 140 -25.99 2.79 -3.13
N VAL A 141 -27.08 2.06 -2.94
CA VAL A 141 -27.46 1.42 -1.67
C VAL A 141 -26.52 0.28 -1.29
N ALA A 142 -26.02 -0.50 -2.26
CA ALA A 142 -25.05 -1.57 -2.00
C ALA A 142 -23.68 -1.01 -1.57
N ASP A 143 -23.22 0.07 -2.19
CA ASP A 143 -21.98 0.76 -1.79
C ASP A 143 -22.14 1.49 -0.46
N ALA A 144 -23.24 2.21 -0.24
CA ALA A 144 -23.50 2.89 1.03
C ALA A 144 -23.54 1.92 2.23
N LYS A 145 -24.01 0.69 2.04
CA LYS A 145 -24.01 -0.38 3.07
C LYS A 145 -22.61 -0.91 3.44
N GLN A 146 -21.57 -0.59 2.67
CA GLN A 146 -20.19 -0.96 3.00
C GLN A 146 -19.58 0.00 4.04
N TYR A 147 -20.03 1.26 4.06
CA TYR A 147 -19.42 2.34 4.85
C TYR A 147 -20.34 2.90 5.96
N LEU A 148 -21.67 2.85 5.79
CA LEU A 148 -22.64 3.38 6.76
C LEU A 148 -23.10 2.31 7.78
N PRO A 149 -23.60 2.73 8.97
CA PRO A 149 -24.16 1.82 9.96
C PRO A 149 -25.32 0.97 9.41
N LYS A 150 -25.45 -0.27 9.89
CA LYS A 150 -26.48 -1.24 9.43
C LYS A 150 -27.93 -0.72 9.50
N ASN A 151 -28.20 0.23 10.41
CA ASN A 151 -29.51 0.82 10.66
C ASN A 151 -29.60 2.29 10.21
N ASP A 152 -28.73 2.76 9.29
CA ASP A 152 -28.73 4.15 8.83
C ASP A 152 -30.08 4.53 8.16
N PRO A 153 -30.70 5.67 8.55
CA PRO A 153 -32.01 6.04 8.05
C PRO A 153 -32.02 6.42 6.56
N ALA A 154 -30.93 6.98 6.01
CA ALA A 154 -30.85 7.32 4.59
C ALA A 154 -30.74 6.05 3.73
N VAL A 155 -29.98 5.04 4.18
CA VAL A 155 -29.95 3.71 3.54
C VAL A 155 -31.34 3.06 3.58
N ALA A 156 -32.03 3.11 4.72
CA ALA A 156 -33.38 2.57 4.86
C ALA A 156 -34.41 3.32 4.00
N GLN A 157 -34.24 4.63 3.81
CA GLN A 157 -35.09 5.46 2.97
C GLN A 157 -34.86 5.18 1.47
N ALA A 158 -33.62 5.05 1.03
CA ALA A 158 -33.28 4.70 -0.35
C ALA A 158 -33.75 3.29 -0.75
N VAL A 159 -33.71 2.31 0.16
CA VAL A 159 -34.33 0.98 -0.05
C VAL A 159 -35.85 1.06 -0.24
N ARG A 160 -36.53 2.09 0.29
CA ARG A 160 -37.94 2.35 0.00
C ARG A 160 -38.11 3.00 -1.39
N TRP A 161 -37.23 3.92 -1.76
CA TRP A 161 -37.25 4.58 -3.07
C TRP A 161 -36.92 3.66 -4.25
N SER A 162 -36.03 2.67 -4.10
CA SER A 162 -35.77 1.72 -5.20
C SER A 162 -36.97 0.81 -5.50
N ARG A 163 -37.84 0.57 -4.49
CA ARG A 163 -39.17 -0.02 -4.69
C ARG A 163 -40.14 0.99 -5.31
N ASN A 164 -40.39 2.10 -4.62
CA ASN A 164 -41.33 3.14 -5.02
C ASN A 164 -40.68 4.53 -4.97
N ALA A 165 -40.27 5.04 -6.14
CA ALA A 165 -39.59 6.32 -6.25
C ALA A 165 -40.54 7.49 -5.92
N PRO A 166 -40.05 8.61 -5.36
CA PRO A 166 -40.86 9.81 -5.17
C PRO A 166 -41.45 10.32 -6.48
N LYS A 167 -42.64 10.94 -6.39
CA LYS A 167 -43.26 11.66 -7.51
C LYS A 167 -42.53 12.98 -7.80
N ASP A 168 -42.01 13.61 -6.75
CA ASP A 168 -41.15 14.79 -6.83
C ASP A 168 -39.72 14.36 -7.17
N ILE A 169 -39.24 14.81 -8.34
CA ILE A 169 -37.89 14.52 -8.83
C ILE A 169 -36.79 15.22 -8.02
N ASP A 170 -37.05 16.41 -7.48
CA ASP A 170 -36.02 17.18 -6.78
C ASP A 170 -35.90 16.74 -5.31
N GLN A 171 -37.00 16.30 -4.69
CA GLN A 171 -36.94 15.47 -3.47
C GLN A 171 -36.14 14.18 -3.71
N PHE A 172 -36.32 13.51 -4.86
CA PHE A 172 -35.58 12.28 -5.15
C PHE A 172 -34.09 12.54 -5.37
N ARG A 173 -33.74 13.55 -6.17
CA ARG A 173 -32.35 13.98 -6.43
C ARG A 173 -31.64 14.38 -5.14
N SER A 174 -32.24 15.26 -4.33
CA SER A 174 -31.65 15.70 -3.06
C SER A 174 -31.45 14.54 -2.08
N GLY A 175 -32.40 13.62 -1.97
CA GLY A 175 -32.29 12.41 -1.15
C GLY A 175 -31.18 11.45 -1.59
N VAL A 176 -31.01 11.23 -2.91
CA VAL A 176 -29.90 10.41 -3.44
C VAL A 176 -28.56 11.13 -3.26
N ARG A 177 -28.51 12.46 -3.38
CA ARG A 177 -27.30 13.26 -3.16
C ARG A 177 -26.84 13.21 -1.69
N ASP A 178 -27.78 13.28 -0.74
CA ASP A 178 -27.51 13.15 0.70
C ASP A 178 -26.97 11.74 1.05
N LEU A 179 -27.58 10.67 0.51
CA LEU A 179 -27.05 9.31 0.69
C LEU A 179 -25.61 9.17 0.16
N LEU A 180 -25.33 9.66 -1.04
CA LEU A 180 -23.97 9.66 -1.61
C LEU A 180 -23.02 10.49 -0.75
N GLU A 181 -23.42 11.69 -0.31
CA GLU A 181 -22.61 12.57 0.53
C GLU A 181 -22.21 11.88 1.85
N ARG A 182 -23.15 11.24 2.55
CA ARG A 182 -22.85 10.45 3.76
C ARG A 182 -21.95 9.26 3.47
N SER A 183 -22.22 8.52 2.39
CA SER A 183 -21.43 7.35 1.96
C SER A 183 -19.97 7.74 1.66
N HIS A 184 -19.77 8.79 0.86
CA HIS A 184 -18.45 9.32 0.52
C HIS A 184 -17.73 9.86 1.76
N GLN A 185 -18.40 10.63 2.64
CA GLN A 185 -17.79 11.12 3.88
C GLN A 185 -17.34 9.97 4.80
N ALA A 186 -18.14 8.89 4.92
CA ALA A 186 -17.78 7.71 5.70
C ALA A 186 -16.58 6.96 5.08
N SER A 187 -16.56 6.78 3.76
CA SER A 187 -15.44 6.16 3.04
C SER A 187 -14.15 6.98 3.16
N ASP A 188 -14.22 8.30 2.92
CA ASP A 188 -13.09 9.22 3.02
C ASP A 188 -12.53 9.28 4.45
N GLY A 189 -13.39 9.22 5.48
CA GLY A 189 -13.00 9.14 6.89
C GLY A 189 -12.33 7.83 7.28
N LEU A 190 -12.78 6.69 6.74
CA LEU A 190 -12.11 5.39 6.88
C LEU A 190 -10.74 5.39 6.19
N HIS A 191 -10.65 5.98 4.99
CA HIS A 191 -9.39 6.16 4.26
C HIS A 191 -8.43 7.18 4.90
N GLU A 192 -8.94 8.20 5.62
CA GLU A 192 -8.10 9.06 6.46
C GLU A 192 -7.59 8.32 7.69
N SER A 193 -8.45 7.56 8.37
CA SER A 193 -8.07 6.74 9.53
C SER A 193 -6.96 5.75 9.18
N ALA A 194 -7.07 5.07 8.02
CA ALA A 194 -6.03 4.21 7.49
C ALA A 194 -4.71 4.96 7.18
N ARG A 195 -4.78 6.18 6.63
CA ARG A 195 -3.59 7.03 6.39
C ARG A 195 -2.94 7.51 7.69
N ARG A 196 -3.72 7.91 8.70
CA ARG A 196 -3.21 8.30 10.03
C ARG A 196 -2.47 7.13 10.68
N LEU A 197 -3.04 5.92 10.65
CA LEU A 197 -2.39 4.71 11.14
C LEU A 197 -1.09 4.39 10.36
N ARG A 198 -1.15 4.40 9.02
CA ARG A 198 0.02 4.22 8.13
C ARG A 198 1.16 5.17 8.48
N ASN A 199 0.85 6.45 8.67
CA ASN A 199 1.84 7.50 8.92
C ASN A 199 2.38 7.47 10.35
N GLY A 200 1.56 7.10 11.34
CA GLY A 200 2.03 6.83 12.70
C GLY A 200 3.02 5.67 12.75
N MET A 201 2.66 4.52 12.15
CA MET A 201 3.55 3.35 12.07
C MET A 201 4.85 3.65 11.31
N LEU A 202 4.78 4.40 10.21
CA LEU A 202 5.97 4.81 9.45
C LEU A 202 6.83 5.81 10.22
N GLY A 203 6.24 6.77 10.92
CA GLY A 203 6.95 7.72 11.78
C GLY A 203 7.69 7.02 12.93
N ILE A 204 7.04 6.06 13.59
CA ILE A 204 7.70 5.22 14.61
C ILE A 204 8.82 4.40 13.97
N THR A 205 8.58 3.73 12.83
CA THR A 205 9.62 2.94 12.13
C THR A 205 10.86 3.79 11.82
N ILE A 206 10.68 5.01 11.32
CA ILE A 206 11.77 5.95 11.01
C ILE A 206 12.51 6.37 12.30
N LEU A 207 11.77 6.68 13.38
CA LEU A 207 12.37 7.03 14.67
C LEU A 207 13.17 5.86 15.27
N THR A 208 12.64 4.64 15.24
CA THR A 208 13.32 3.42 15.72
C THR A 208 14.59 3.14 14.89
N ALA A 209 14.51 3.27 13.56
CA ALA A 209 15.68 3.14 12.68
C ALA A 209 16.74 4.22 12.95
N LEU A 210 16.32 5.47 13.18
CA LEU A 210 17.22 6.55 13.54
C LEU A 210 17.90 6.29 14.89
N SER A 211 17.17 5.81 15.90
CA SER A 211 17.75 5.41 17.20
C SER A 211 18.79 4.30 17.06
N ILE A 212 18.57 3.31 16.19
CA ILE A 212 19.56 2.26 15.88
C ILE A 212 20.84 2.87 15.28
N VAL A 213 20.69 3.77 14.30
CA VAL A 213 21.83 4.45 13.67
C VAL A 213 22.58 5.33 14.68
N VAL A 214 21.86 6.07 15.53
CA VAL A 214 22.45 6.91 16.59
C VAL A 214 23.21 6.06 17.61
N LEU A 215 22.68 4.90 18.04
CA LEU A 215 23.38 3.98 18.93
C LEU A 215 24.65 3.41 18.30
N LEU A 216 24.60 2.99 17.03
CA LEU A 216 25.78 2.49 16.30
C LEU A 216 26.84 3.57 16.12
N VAL A 217 26.44 4.80 15.73
CA VAL A 217 27.35 5.94 15.58
C VAL A 217 27.95 6.34 16.92
N ALA A 218 27.16 6.39 17.99
CA ALA A 218 27.67 6.64 19.34
C ALA A 218 28.68 5.56 19.76
N GLN A 219 28.42 4.29 19.45
CA GLN A 219 29.31 3.18 19.78
C GLN A 219 30.61 3.15 18.97
N VAL A 220 30.62 3.72 17.76
CA VAL A 220 31.82 3.97 16.94
C VAL A 220 32.63 5.15 17.48
N LEU A 221 31.96 6.26 17.86
CA LEU A 221 32.61 7.47 18.38
C LEU A 221 33.15 7.30 19.81
N LEU A 222 32.46 6.52 20.64
CA LEU A 222 32.78 6.25 22.05
C LEU A 222 33.37 4.84 22.22
N ALA A 223 34.40 4.50 21.45
CA ALA A 223 35.00 3.17 21.41
C ALA A 223 35.58 2.67 22.76
N SER A 224 35.70 3.52 23.78
CA SER A 224 36.07 3.16 25.15
C SER A 224 34.89 2.73 26.03
N VAL A 225 33.65 3.02 25.65
CA VAL A 225 32.43 2.74 26.44
C VAL A 225 31.69 1.56 25.82
N TRP A 226 31.70 0.40 26.48
CA TRP A 226 30.96 -0.77 26.03
C TRP A 226 29.50 -0.69 26.49
N LEU A 227 28.55 -0.50 25.57
CA LEU A 227 27.11 -0.49 25.90
C LEU A 227 26.59 -1.89 26.30
N ILE A 228 27.26 -2.94 25.81
CA ILE A 228 27.07 -4.34 26.12
C ILE A 228 28.45 -4.89 26.47
N PRO A 229 28.66 -5.62 27.58
CA PRO A 229 29.98 -6.14 27.95
C PRO A 229 30.52 -7.11 26.89
N ALA A 230 31.85 -7.15 26.75
CA ALA A 230 32.52 -8.10 25.87
C ALA A 230 32.33 -9.53 26.42
N PRO A 231 31.79 -10.49 25.63
CA PRO A 231 31.81 -11.89 26.01
C PRO A 231 33.23 -12.46 25.91
N GLU A 232 33.49 -13.59 26.56
CA GLU A 232 34.80 -14.22 26.61
C GLU A 232 35.40 -14.47 25.22
N GLY A 233 36.69 -14.16 25.07
CA GLY A 233 37.43 -14.31 23.81
C GLY A 233 37.06 -13.30 22.70
N PHE A 234 36.14 -12.35 22.93
CA PHE A 234 35.76 -11.37 21.92
C PHE A 234 36.79 -10.25 21.77
N THR A 235 37.49 -10.22 20.63
CA THR A 235 38.60 -9.30 20.35
C THR A 235 38.27 -8.19 19.33
N ALA A 236 37.04 -8.13 18.82
CA ALA A 236 36.61 -7.12 17.84
C ALA A 236 36.09 -5.83 18.51
N GLN A 237 35.86 -4.80 17.71
CA GLN A 237 35.45 -3.48 18.21
C GLN A 237 34.01 -3.48 18.78
N PRO A 238 33.68 -2.63 19.78
CA PRO A 238 32.39 -2.67 20.47
C PRO A 238 31.16 -2.53 19.56
N TRP A 239 31.26 -1.72 18.49
CA TRP A 239 30.16 -1.54 17.54
C TRP A 239 29.85 -2.81 16.73
N VAL A 240 30.84 -3.70 16.56
CA VAL A 240 30.68 -5.00 15.89
C VAL A 240 29.82 -5.92 16.76
N LEU A 241 30.09 -5.97 18.07
CA LEU A 241 29.25 -6.70 19.03
C LEU A 241 27.82 -6.16 19.03
N LEU A 242 27.67 -4.83 19.12
CA LEU A 242 26.37 -4.17 19.10
C LEU A 242 25.59 -4.46 17.80
N ALA A 243 26.26 -4.44 16.65
CA ALA A 243 25.66 -4.79 15.36
C ALA A 243 25.21 -6.27 15.31
N PHE A 244 26.01 -7.22 15.81
CA PHE A 244 25.59 -8.62 15.90
C PHE A 244 24.38 -8.82 16.82
N VAL A 245 24.32 -8.14 17.97
CA VAL A 245 23.15 -8.15 18.86
C VAL A 245 21.91 -7.58 18.18
N MET A 246 22.05 -6.48 17.44
CA MET A 246 20.94 -5.88 16.69
C MET A 246 20.43 -6.79 15.56
N VAL A 247 21.33 -7.51 14.86
CA VAL A 247 20.96 -8.50 13.84
C VAL A 247 20.27 -9.71 14.47
N ALA A 248 20.76 -10.23 15.60
CA ALA A 248 20.11 -11.29 16.37
C ALA A 248 18.71 -10.88 16.87
N GLY A 249 18.57 -9.65 17.36
CA GLY A 249 17.27 -9.06 17.71
C GLY A 249 16.31 -8.93 16.53
N SER A 250 16.82 -8.56 15.35
CA SER A 250 16.06 -8.54 14.10
C SER A 250 15.55 -9.93 13.73
N LEU A 251 16.37 -10.97 13.89
CA LEU A 251 16.00 -12.35 13.61
C LEU A 251 14.90 -12.85 14.57
N GLY A 252 15.01 -12.54 15.87
CA GLY A 252 13.97 -12.82 16.86
C GLY A 252 12.64 -12.14 16.53
N ALA A 253 12.67 -10.88 16.11
CA ALA A 253 11.49 -10.14 15.67
C ALA A 253 10.91 -10.68 14.36
N PHE A 254 11.75 -11.09 13.41
CA PHE A 254 11.30 -11.68 12.14
C PHE A 254 10.49 -12.96 12.38
N ILE A 255 10.96 -13.85 13.26
CA ILE A 255 10.28 -15.11 13.63
C ILE A 255 8.85 -14.85 14.13
N THR A 256 8.61 -13.78 14.90
CA THR A 256 7.28 -13.46 15.45
C THR A 256 6.44 -12.55 14.54
N ALA A 257 7.05 -11.77 13.65
CA ALA A 257 6.36 -10.91 12.68
C ALA A 257 5.84 -11.69 11.46
N PHE A 258 6.62 -12.65 10.96
CA PHE A 258 6.36 -13.38 9.71
C PHE A 258 4.99 -14.10 9.69
N PRO A 259 4.59 -14.89 10.71
CA PRO A 259 3.27 -15.54 10.73
C PRO A 259 2.11 -14.54 10.77
N THR A 260 2.29 -13.41 11.44
CA THR A 260 1.25 -12.35 11.52
C THR A 260 1.09 -11.60 10.19
N THR A 261 2.14 -11.52 9.39
CA THR A 261 2.10 -10.85 8.08
C THR A 261 1.42 -11.73 7.02
N ILE A 262 1.66 -13.05 7.03
CA ILE A 262 1.07 -14.00 6.08
C ILE A 262 -0.44 -14.18 6.29
N ARG A 263 -0.90 -14.21 7.53
CA ARG A 263 -2.33 -14.41 7.86
C ARG A 263 -3.21 -13.18 7.61
N ALA A 264 -2.61 -12.02 7.36
CA ALA A 264 -3.33 -10.77 7.25
C ALA A 264 -3.93 -10.57 5.84
N GLN A 265 -5.15 -11.09 5.65
CA GLN A 265 -5.93 -10.85 4.44
C GLN A 265 -6.14 -9.35 4.22
N SER A 266 -5.67 -8.83 3.10
CA SER A 266 -5.88 -7.43 2.69
C SER A 266 -7.31 -7.24 2.16
N GLY A 267 -8.30 -7.24 3.06
CA GLY A 267 -9.72 -7.07 2.75
C GLY A 267 -10.03 -5.67 2.22
N GLY A 268 -9.99 -5.50 0.89
CA GLY A 268 -10.44 -4.32 0.14
C GLY A 268 -9.61 -3.04 0.29
N LEU A 269 -8.96 -2.82 1.43
CA LEU A 269 -8.28 -1.57 1.77
C LEU A 269 -7.08 -1.30 0.82
N PRO A 270 -7.02 -0.12 0.16
CA PRO A 270 -5.95 0.21 -0.79
C PRO A 270 -4.57 0.42 -0.12
N TYR A 271 -4.50 0.40 1.21
CA TYR A 271 -3.27 0.48 1.99
C TYR A 271 -2.91 -0.90 2.55
N ARG A 272 -1.76 -1.45 2.15
CA ARG A 272 -1.22 -2.74 2.65
C ARG A 272 -0.64 -2.61 4.08
N LEU A 273 -1.49 -2.21 5.03
CA LEU A 273 -1.17 -1.99 6.44
C LEU A 273 -0.39 -3.17 7.09
N PRO A 274 -0.70 -4.46 6.82
CA PRO A 274 0.01 -5.56 7.47
C PRO A 274 1.50 -5.66 7.14
N ILE A 275 1.91 -5.27 5.92
CA ILE A 275 3.32 -5.29 5.50
C ILE A 275 4.10 -4.20 6.27
N GLN A 276 3.46 -3.06 6.53
CA GLN A 276 4.04 -1.96 7.33
C GLN A 276 4.13 -2.34 8.82
N GLN A 277 3.14 -3.08 9.35
CA GLN A 277 3.20 -3.66 10.68
C GLN A 277 4.32 -4.70 10.82
N GLY A 278 4.54 -5.55 9.81
CA GLY A 278 5.67 -6.48 9.76
C GLY A 278 7.02 -5.76 9.75
N LEU A 279 7.15 -4.68 8.95
CA LEU A 279 8.37 -3.88 8.88
C LEU A 279 8.66 -3.14 10.20
N LEU A 280 7.65 -2.54 10.83
CA LEU A 280 7.76 -1.89 12.13
C LEU A 280 8.27 -2.87 13.21
N LYS A 281 7.69 -4.08 13.28
CA LYS A 281 8.16 -5.15 14.20
C LYS A 281 9.63 -5.49 13.95
N LEU A 282 10.05 -5.65 12.70
CA LEU A 282 11.44 -5.99 12.37
C LEU A 282 12.44 -4.95 12.94
N VAL A 283 12.13 -3.65 12.83
CA VAL A 283 13.00 -2.56 13.31
C VAL A 283 12.97 -2.41 14.84
N ILE A 284 11.88 -2.82 15.52
CA ILE A 284 11.80 -2.84 17.00
C ILE A 284 12.70 -3.95 17.60
N GLY A 285 12.96 -5.04 16.86
CA GLY A 285 13.76 -6.19 17.31
C GLY A 285 15.15 -5.83 17.85
N PRO A 286 15.99 -5.10 17.07
CA PRO A 286 17.26 -4.54 17.53
C PRO A 286 17.23 -3.86 18.89
N LEU A 287 16.26 -2.97 19.14
CA LEU A 287 16.23 -2.19 20.38
C LEU A 287 15.85 -3.04 21.59
N LEU A 288 14.88 -3.94 21.45
CA LEU A 288 14.53 -4.87 22.54
C LEU A 288 15.69 -5.82 22.87
N ALA A 289 16.42 -6.29 21.85
CA ALA A 289 17.61 -7.12 22.07
C ALA A 289 18.70 -6.39 22.84
N VAL A 290 19.02 -5.15 22.46
CA VAL A 290 20.02 -4.33 23.16
C VAL A 290 19.58 -4.05 24.61
N VAL A 291 18.36 -3.56 24.83
CA VAL A 291 17.84 -3.26 26.17
C VAL A 291 17.75 -4.51 27.06
N GLY A 292 17.30 -5.64 26.51
CA GLY A 292 17.20 -6.89 27.25
C GLY A 292 18.56 -7.47 27.64
N VAL A 293 19.53 -7.47 26.71
CA VAL A 293 20.92 -7.87 27.02
C VAL A 293 21.53 -6.93 28.07
N MET A 294 21.28 -5.62 28.00
CA MET A 294 21.72 -4.66 29.02
C MET A 294 21.11 -4.95 30.41
N PHE A 295 19.84 -5.34 30.50
CA PHE A 295 19.21 -5.68 31.79
C PHE A 295 19.75 -6.97 32.42
N VAL A 296 20.14 -7.97 31.62
CA VAL A 296 20.81 -9.18 32.14
C VAL A 296 22.25 -8.87 32.51
N ALA A 297 23.01 -8.19 31.64
CA ALA A 297 24.38 -7.76 31.91
C ALA A 297 24.52 -6.83 33.13
N GLY A 298 23.50 -6.02 33.42
CA GLY A 298 23.43 -5.17 34.60
C GLY A 298 22.93 -5.86 35.88
N GLY A 299 22.68 -7.18 35.85
CA GLY A 299 22.19 -7.95 37.00
C GLY A 299 20.76 -7.60 37.44
N LEU A 300 20.02 -6.81 36.65
CA LEU A 300 18.65 -6.37 36.98
C LEU A 300 17.62 -7.48 36.77
N VAL A 301 17.93 -8.46 35.92
CA VAL A 301 17.16 -9.68 35.71
C VAL A 301 18.05 -10.87 36.05
N ALA A 302 17.60 -11.72 36.98
CA ALA A 302 18.24 -12.99 37.33
C ALA A 302 18.02 -14.05 36.23
N ALA A 303 18.55 -13.78 35.05
CA ALA A 303 18.64 -14.70 33.92
C ALA A 303 20.04 -15.33 33.83
N MET A 304 20.20 -16.31 32.94
CA MET A 304 21.43 -17.07 32.76
C MET A 304 22.60 -16.16 32.37
N ASP A 305 23.76 -16.34 33.02
CA ASP A 305 24.99 -15.61 32.70
C ASP A 305 25.40 -15.85 31.24
N ALA A 306 25.51 -14.76 30.48
CA ALA A 306 25.74 -14.77 29.04
C ALA A 306 27.22 -14.53 28.71
N GLU A 307 28.10 -15.35 29.32
CA GLU A 307 29.56 -15.22 29.27
C GLU A 307 30.12 -15.36 27.84
N THR A 308 29.51 -16.20 27.01
CA THR A 308 29.97 -16.49 25.63
C THR A 308 29.12 -15.81 24.57
N LEU A 309 29.73 -15.48 23.42
CA LEU A 309 29.04 -14.84 22.30
C LEU A 309 27.78 -15.62 21.82
N PRO A 310 27.76 -16.97 21.71
CA PRO A 310 26.55 -17.71 21.36
C PRO A 310 25.41 -17.56 22.37
N GLN A 311 25.68 -17.53 23.68
CA GLN A 311 24.67 -17.29 24.71
C GLN A 311 24.09 -15.87 24.58
N LEU A 312 24.97 -14.88 24.41
CA LEU A 312 24.60 -13.47 24.26
C LEU A 312 23.73 -13.24 23.00
N LEU A 313 24.05 -13.89 21.88
CA LEU A 313 23.23 -13.83 20.67
C LEU A 313 21.92 -14.61 20.79
N ALA A 314 21.88 -15.75 21.50
CA ALA A 314 20.63 -16.45 21.78
C ALA A 314 19.69 -15.58 22.66
N LEU A 315 20.25 -14.91 23.68
CA LEU A 315 19.53 -13.96 24.53
C LEU A 315 18.98 -12.77 23.71
N ALA A 316 19.77 -12.25 22.77
CA ALA A 316 19.33 -11.21 21.83
C ALA A 316 18.16 -11.66 20.93
N VAL A 317 18.18 -12.91 20.42
CA VAL A 317 17.03 -13.49 19.68
C VAL A 317 15.80 -13.59 20.58
N ILE A 318 15.95 -14.06 21.83
CA ILE A 318 14.85 -14.18 22.79
C ILE A 318 14.18 -12.82 23.04
N PHE A 319 14.96 -11.80 23.39
CA PHE A 319 14.41 -10.45 23.62
C PHE A 319 13.86 -9.80 22.34
N GLY A 320 14.50 -10.01 21.19
CA GLY A 320 13.95 -9.58 19.89
C GLY A 320 12.58 -10.19 19.58
N SER A 321 12.34 -11.44 20.01
CA SER A 321 11.05 -12.12 19.86
C SER A 321 9.98 -11.66 20.88
N ALA A 322 10.41 -11.16 22.05
CA ALA A 322 9.54 -10.83 23.19
C ALA A 322 8.58 -9.64 22.98
N GLN A 323 8.62 -8.98 21.82
CA GLN A 323 7.73 -7.86 21.44
C GLN A 323 6.25 -8.10 21.79
N GLN A 324 5.73 -9.30 21.51
CA GLN A 324 4.32 -9.62 21.73
C GLN A 324 3.95 -9.65 23.23
N ALA A 325 4.87 -10.03 24.11
CA ALA A 325 4.66 -10.01 25.55
C ALA A 325 4.69 -8.57 26.08
N LEU A 326 5.62 -7.73 25.58
CA LEU A 326 5.73 -6.33 25.99
C LEU A 326 4.50 -5.50 25.60
N THR A 327 3.94 -5.70 24.40
CA THR A 327 2.69 -5.03 24.01
C THR A 327 1.51 -5.45 24.89
N VAL A 328 1.34 -6.76 25.13
CA VAL A 328 0.25 -7.28 25.99
C VAL A 328 0.38 -6.81 27.44
N PHE A 329 1.59 -6.55 27.93
CA PHE A 329 1.80 -5.92 29.24
C PHE A 329 1.39 -4.44 29.24
N ALA A 330 1.86 -3.65 28.26
CA ALA A 330 1.55 -2.23 28.14
C ALA A 330 0.04 -1.97 27.97
N ASP A 331 -0.65 -2.77 27.14
CA ASP A 331 -2.09 -2.68 26.92
C ASP A 331 -2.89 -2.89 28.22
N LYS A 332 -2.45 -3.84 29.07
CA LYS A 332 -3.05 -4.08 30.40
C LYS A 332 -2.82 -2.90 31.33
N SER A 333 -1.57 -2.44 31.47
CA SER A 333 -1.25 -1.29 32.33
C SER A 333 -2.01 -0.02 31.94
N ALA A 334 -2.22 0.22 30.64
CA ALA A 334 -3.05 1.32 30.15
C ALA A 334 -4.54 1.13 30.52
N GLY A 335 -5.07 -0.10 30.41
CA GLY A 335 -6.42 -0.45 30.84
C GLY A 335 -6.64 -0.22 32.34
N ASP A 336 -5.72 -0.68 33.18
CA ASP A 336 -5.80 -0.55 34.64
C ASP A 336 -5.78 0.92 35.07
N LEU A 337 -4.89 1.74 34.49
CA LEU A 337 -4.82 3.19 34.76
C LEU A 337 -6.09 3.94 34.33
N LEU A 338 -6.71 3.55 33.22
CA LEU A 338 -7.98 4.12 32.77
C LEU A 338 -9.14 3.69 33.67
N ALA A 339 -9.19 2.42 34.09
CA ALA A 339 -10.18 1.89 35.02
C ALA A 339 -10.11 2.61 36.38
N THR A 340 -8.90 2.79 36.93
CA THR A 340 -8.68 3.57 38.16
C THR A 340 -9.18 5.02 38.00
N LYS A 341 -8.92 5.67 36.85
CA LYS A 341 -9.37 7.03 36.58
C LYS A 341 -10.89 7.17 36.41
N SER A 342 -11.60 6.07 36.12
CA SER A 342 -13.07 6.03 36.08
C SER A 342 -13.73 5.68 37.42
N ALA A 343 -12.94 5.48 38.48
CA ALA A 343 -13.41 5.12 39.83
C ALA A 343 -13.28 6.27 40.86
N THR A 344 -13.01 7.50 40.38
CA THR A 344 -12.85 8.74 41.17
C THR A 344 -13.64 9.89 40.55
#